data_AF-A0A179S9Y2-F1
#
_entry.id   AF-A0A179S9Y2-F1
#
_cell.length_a   1.000
_cell.length_b   1.000
_cell.length_c   1.000
_cell.angle_alpha   90.00
_cell.angle_beta   90.00
_cell.angle_gamma   90.00
#
_symmetry.space_group_name_H-M   'P 1'
#
loop_
_entity.id
_entity.type
_entity.pdbx_description
1 polymer ?
#
loop_
_entity_poly.entity_id
_entity_poly.type
_entity_poly.pdbx_seq_one_letter_code
_entity_poly.pdbx_strand_id
1 'polypeptide(L)'
;MRTSRLALLGLMLATGPHAVLAQGAADAPAVVEDGEPRPGPPPAQPDVADPNGRAGEALTEPGGRSAIPKTLRASGSRAGGPANDLNPGGRAEAAAPPKGDLGRVVAGKELFHGNYCGKGQRGEGLPPTDDLDAACMRHDACYDTAGYSSCACDATLRREASQVSDSPGASLEVRRRALSVIEAAEAMECRTP
;
A
#
# COMPACT_ATOMS: atom_id res chain seq x y z
N MET A 1 -48.34 -12.49 6.90
CA MET A 1 -48.81 -11.14 6.49
C MET A 1 -48.92 -10.27 7.74
N ARG A 2 -48.15 -9.18 7.82
CA ARG A 2 -48.42 -7.99 8.66
C ARG A 2 -47.44 -6.90 8.24
N THR A 3 -47.88 -6.04 7.34
CA THR A 3 -47.16 -4.83 6.92
C THR A 3 -47.34 -3.75 7.98
N SER A 4 -46.29 -2.99 8.27
CA SER A 4 -46.41 -1.69 8.94
C SER A 4 -45.75 -0.61 8.09
N ARG A 5 -46.29 0.61 8.16
CA ARG A 5 -46.19 1.59 7.08
C ARG A 5 -45.05 2.58 7.28
N LEU A 6 -44.49 2.99 6.14
CA LEU A 6 -43.76 4.22 5.86
C LEU A 6 -44.04 5.40 6.80
N ALA A 7 -42.96 6.10 7.16
CA ALA A 7 -42.98 7.53 7.41
C ALA A 7 -41.71 8.17 6.80
N LEU A 8 -41.85 8.85 5.67
CA LEU A 8 -40.84 9.81 5.19
C LEU A 8 -40.87 11.04 6.08
N LEU A 9 -39.71 11.62 6.40
CA LEU A 9 -39.58 13.06 6.53
C LEU A 9 -38.16 13.49 6.14
N GLY A 10 -38.05 14.16 4.99
CA GLY A 10 -36.80 14.78 4.55
C GLY A 10 -36.74 16.23 5.02
N LEU A 11 -35.55 16.71 5.37
CA LEU A 11 -35.29 18.13 5.65
C LEU A 11 -34.04 18.57 4.87
N MET A 12 -34.26 19.15 3.70
CA MET A 12 -33.20 19.78 2.89
C MET A 12 -32.92 21.17 3.44
N LEU A 13 -31.75 21.37 4.04
CA LEU A 13 -31.22 22.69 4.39
C LEU A 13 -30.21 23.12 3.33
N ALA A 14 -30.61 24.10 2.51
CA ALA A 14 -29.74 24.77 1.56
C ALA A 14 -29.39 26.18 2.10
N THR A 15 -28.10 26.44 2.32
CA THR A 15 -27.55 27.78 2.56
C THR A 15 -26.27 27.95 1.74
N GLY A 16 -26.15 29.11 1.07
CA GLY A 16 -25.21 29.30 -0.04
C GLY A 16 -23.78 29.71 0.34
N PRO A 17 -22.87 29.79 -0.65
CA PRO A 17 -21.48 30.17 -0.43
C PRO A 17 -21.31 31.69 -0.26
N HIS A 18 -20.61 32.10 0.81
CA HIS A 18 -20.13 33.47 0.95
C HIS A 18 -18.83 33.66 0.16
N ALA A 19 -18.88 34.49 -0.89
CA ALA A 19 -17.68 34.97 -1.57
C ALA A 19 -16.97 36.02 -0.70
N VAL A 20 -15.74 35.73 -0.27
CA VAL A 20 -14.88 36.70 0.43
C VAL A 20 -14.13 37.52 -0.62
N LEU A 21 -14.36 38.83 -0.63
CA LEU A 21 -13.65 39.76 -1.50
C LEU A 21 -12.26 40.05 -0.94
N ALA A 22 -11.24 39.95 -1.79
CA ALA A 22 -9.88 40.35 -1.46
C ALA A 22 -9.76 41.89 -1.35
N GLN A 23 -9.05 42.37 -0.33
CA GLN A 23 -8.63 43.77 -0.21
C GLN A 23 -7.18 43.89 -0.68
N GLY A 24 -6.85 44.97 -1.39
CA GLY A 24 -5.51 45.26 -1.89
C GLY A 24 -5.08 46.70 -1.67
N ALA A 25 -3.83 47.01 -2.05
CA ALA A 25 -3.09 48.28 -1.88
C ALA A 25 -2.68 48.59 -0.41
N ALA A 26 -1.48 49.09 -0.08
CA ALA A 26 -0.20 49.29 -0.80
C ALA A 26 0.96 49.36 0.28
N ASP A 27 2.24 49.68 0.05
CA ASP A 27 3.01 50.19 -1.10
C ASP A 27 4.54 49.95 -0.88
N ALA A 28 5.37 50.38 -1.85
CA ALA A 28 6.81 50.73 -1.78
C ALA A 28 7.89 49.63 -1.66
N PRO A 29 9.12 49.87 -2.18
CA PRO A 29 9.48 50.66 -3.36
C PRO A 29 10.30 49.83 -4.40
N ALA A 30 10.47 50.39 -5.60
CA ALA A 30 11.17 49.73 -6.70
C ALA A 30 12.69 49.55 -6.45
N VAL A 31 13.18 48.35 -6.75
CA VAL A 31 14.59 48.10 -7.09
C VAL A 31 14.60 47.58 -8.54
N VAL A 32 15.36 48.25 -9.40
CA VAL A 32 15.64 47.80 -10.77
C VAL A 32 17.05 47.19 -10.77
N GLU A 33 17.16 46.00 -11.35
CA GLU A 33 18.32 45.30 -11.96
C GLU A 33 17.86 43.82 -12.01
N ASP A 34 17.37 43.26 -13.12
CA ASP A 34 18.02 42.87 -14.37
C ASP A 34 17.98 41.32 -14.49
N GLY A 35 17.64 40.81 -15.67
CA GLY A 35 17.56 39.38 -15.95
C GLY A 35 16.22 38.69 -15.64
N GLU A 36 15.48 38.34 -16.70
CA GLU A 36 14.37 37.37 -16.58
C GLU A 36 14.91 36.00 -16.10
N PRO A 37 14.26 35.33 -15.12
CA PRO A 37 14.75 34.05 -14.60
C PRO A 37 14.71 32.97 -15.68
N ARG A 38 15.83 32.76 -16.38
CA ARG A 38 15.96 31.67 -17.33
C ARG A 38 15.65 30.35 -16.63
N PRO A 39 14.69 29.55 -17.11
CA PRO A 39 14.40 28.25 -16.54
C PRO A 39 15.69 27.42 -16.46
N GLY A 40 15.98 26.89 -15.29
CA GLY A 40 17.08 25.93 -15.13
C GLY A 40 16.87 24.72 -16.04
N PRO A 41 17.95 24.03 -16.46
CA PRO A 41 17.80 22.82 -17.26
C PRO A 41 16.88 21.82 -16.54
N PRO A 42 16.00 21.11 -17.28
CA PRO A 42 15.09 20.16 -16.66
C PRO A 42 15.86 19.11 -15.86
N PRO A 43 15.32 18.64 -14.73
CA PRO A 43 15.99 17.61 -13.93
C PRO A 43 16.25 16.37 -14.78
N ALA A 44 17.43 15.77 -14.61
CA ALA A 44 17.76 14.52 -15.28
C ALA A 44 16.69 13.47 -14.97
N GLN A 45 16.17 12.82 -16.01
CA GLN A 45 15.16 11.79 -15.84
C GLN A 45 15.76 10.58 -15.11
N PRO A 46 14.99 9.89 -14.26
CA PRO A 46 15.48 8.69 -13.57
C PRO A 46 15.82 7.60 -14.58
N ASP A 47 16.92 6.89 -14.34
CA ASP A 47 17.30 5.74 -15.15
C ASP A 47 16.37 4.56 -14.83
N VAL A 48 15.63 4.11 -15.83
CA VAL A 48 14.63 3.04 -15.70
C VAL A 48 15.29 1.66 -15.46
N ALA A 49 16.60 1.54 -15.70
CA ALA A 49 17.35 0.31 -15.45
C ALA A 49 17.59 0.01 -13.96
N ASP A 50 17.59 1.03 -13.09
CA ASP A 50 17.60 0.86 -11.63
C ASP A 50 16.32 1.47 -11.04
N PRO A 51 15.26 0.65 -10.80
CA PRO A 51 13.99 1.14 -10.27
C PRO A 51 14.10 1.65 -8.82
N ASN A 52 15.25 1.50 -8.15
CA ASN A 52 15.52 2.06 -6.84
C ASN A 52 16.49 3.27 -6.91
N GLY A 53 17.16 3.51 -8.04
CA GLY A 53 18.20 4.53 -8.15
C GLY A 53 17.64 5.94 -8.32
N ARG A 54 18.11 6.90 -7.51
CA ARG A 54 17.90 8.32 -7.84
C ARG A 54 19.06 8.79 -8.70
N ALA A 55 18.87 8.75 -10.02
CA ALA A 55 19.90 9.12 -11.02
C ALA A 55 21.23 8.33 -10.86
N GLY A 56 21.15 7.04 -10.55
CA GLY A 56 22.30 6.14 -10.44
C GLY A 56 23.02 6.12 -9.08
N GLU A 57 22.61 6.92 -8.09
CA GLU A 57 23.10 6.83 -6.72
C GLU A 57 22.23 5.88 -5.86
N ALA A 58 22.89 4.98 -5.13
CA ALA A 58 22.23 3.98 -4.28
C ALA A 58 21.56 4.60 -3.05
N LEU A 59 20.31 4.20 -2.76
CA LEU A 59 19.49 4.73 -1.66
C LEU A 59 20.06 4.51 -0.24
N THR A 60 21.12 3.71 -0.10
CA THR A 60 21.77 3.43 1.19
C THR A 60 22.49 4.64 1.77
N GLU A 61 22.89 5.60 0.93
CA GLU A 61 23.53 6.86 1.33
C GLU A 61 22.85 8.04 0.62
N PRO A 62 22.39 9.09 1.34
CA PRO A 62 21.89 10.28 0.67
C PRO A 62 23.00 10.98 -0.12
N GLY A 63 22.79 11.18 -1.43
CA GLY A 63 23.80 11.75 -2.33
C GLY A 63 24.41 13.06 -1.85
N GLY A 64 25.60 13.41 -2.36
CA GLY A 64 26.42 14.54 -1.90
C GLY A 64 25.75 15.93 -1.96
N ARG A 65 24.60 16.02 -2.64
CA ARG A 65 23.76 17.22 -2.79
C ARG A 65 22.58 17.28 -1.81
N SER A 66 22.48 16.32 -0.88
CA SER A 66 21.41 16.27 0.11
C SER A 66 21.52 17.42 1.12
N ALA A 67 20.52 18.30 1.14
CA ALA A 67 20.42 19.43 2.08
C ALA A 67 20.07 19.00 3.52
N ILE A 68 19.90 17.70 3.79
CA ILE A 68 19.60 17.18 5.13
C ILE A 68 20.87 17.24 6.00
N PRO A 69 20.85 17.96 7.15
CA PRO A 69 21.96 18.01 8.08
C PRO A 69 22.42 16.60 8.51
N LYS A 70 23.74 16.39 8.60
CA LYS A 70 24.33 15.08 8.97
C LYS A 70 23.76 14.51 10.27
N THR A 71 23.38 15.36 11.22
CA THR A 71 22.74 15.00 12.51
C THR A 71 21.32 14.44 12.36
N LEU A 72 20.60 14.82 11.30
CA LEU A 72 19.23 14.38 10.99
C LEU A 72 19.18 13.21 9.99
N ARG A 73 20.33 12.88 9.40
CA ARG A 73 20.49 11.78 8.41
C ARG A 73 20.08 10.42 8.98
N ALA A 74 20.28 10.20 10.27
CA ALA A 74 19.84 9.01 11.01
C ALA A 74 18.50 9.19 11.75
N SER A 75 17.68 10.19 11.40
CA SER A 75 16.32 10.32 11.97
C SER A 75 15.31 9.40 11.29
N GLY A 76 15.49 9.09 9.99
CA GLY A 76 14.62 8.14 9.27
C GLY A 76 14.64 6.74 9.89
N SER A 77 15.82 6.24 10.25
CA SER A 77 16.01 4.97 10.99
C SER A 77 15.55 5.01 12.45
N ARG A 78 14.98 6.14 12.91
CA ARG A 78 14.36 6.32 14.25
C ARG A 78 12.89 6.77 14.17
N ALA A 79 12.29 6.77 12.97
CA ALA A 79 10.96 7.32 12.72
C ALA A 79 9.78 6.45 13.22
N GLY A 80 10.02 5.29 13.85
CA GLY A 80 8.96 4.33 14.22
C GLY A 80 8.03 4.75 15.36
N GLY A 81 8.23 5.90 15.99
CA GLY A 81 7.49 6.32 17.19
C GLY A 81 7.92 5.54 18.46
N PRO A 82 7.18 5.70 19.57
CA PRO A 82 7.47 4.97 20.81
C PRO A 82 7.27 3.46 20.64
N ALA A 83 7.98 2.67 21.45
CA ALA A 83 7.91 1.23 21.40
C ALA A 83 6.49 0.72 21.67
N ASN A 84 6.03 -0.24 20.87
CA ASN A 84 4.73 -0.91 20.95
C ASN A 84 4.84 -2.32 20.34
N ASP A 85 3.75 -3.09 20.36
CA ASP A 85 3.73 -4.50 19.91
C ASP A 85 4.08 -4.70 18.42
N LEU A 86 4.03 -3.64 17.61
CA LEU A 86 4.38 -3.62 16.18
C LEU A 86 5.74 -2.96 15.89
N ASN A 87 6.27 -2.16 16.81
CA ASN A 87 7.60 -1.56 16.75
C ASN A 87 8.31 -1.72 18.11
N PRO A 88 9.27 -2.65 18.26
CA PRO A 88 9.95 -2.89 19.53
C PRO A 88 10.93 -1.78 19.96
N GLY A 89 11.07 -0.70 19.18
CA GLY A 89 11.80 0.52 19.55
C GLY A 89 13.32 0.37 19.60
N GLY A 90 14.02 0.82 18.56
CA GLY A 90 15.49 0.91 18.54
C GLY A 90 16.25 -0.43 18.49
N ARG A 91 15.56 -1.57 18.60
CA ARG A 91 16.10 -2.85 18.13
C ARG A 91 16.17 -2.80 16.61
N ALA A 92 17.31 -3.20 16.04
CA ALA A 92 17.39 -3.42 14.60
C ALA A 92 16.29 -4.43 14.22
N GLU A 93 15.46 -4.06 13.25
CA GLU A 93 14.46 -4.99 12.72
C GLU A 93 15.18 -6.24 12.24
N ALA A 94 14.65 -7.43 12.58
CA ALA A 94 15.25 -8.68 12.15
C ALA A 94 15.43 -8.63 10.64
N ALA A 95 16.63 -9.00 10.16
CA ALA A 95 16.96 -8.91 8.74
C ALA A 95 15.83 -9.55 7.93
N ALA A 96 15.20 -8.75 7.06
CA ALA A 96 14.03 -9.20 6.33
C ALA A 96 14.36 -10.54 5.65
N PRO A 97 13.47 -11.56 5.76
CA PRO A 97 13.71 -12.84 5.10
C PRO A 97 14.01 -12.59 3.62
N PRO A 98 14.87 -13.39 2.98
CA PRO A 98 15.27 -13.17 1.59
C PRO A 98 14.00 -13.03 0.75
N LYS A 99 13.80 -11.84 0.18
CA LYS A 99 12.65 -11.55 -0.65
C LYS A 99 12.73 -12.53 -1.83
N GLY A 100 11.74 -13.41 -1.94
CA GLY A 100 11.62 -14.31 -3.08
C GLY A 100 11.60 -13.51 -4.38
N ASP A 101 11.91 -14.17 -5.49
CA ASP A 101 11.90 -13.52 -6.80
C ASP A 101 10.46 -13.12 -7.14
N LEU A 102 10.15 -11.83 -6.94
CA LEU A 102 8.81 -11.27 -7.20
C LEU A 102 8.41 -11.46 -8.68
N GLY A 103 9.37 -11.47 -9.60
CA GLY A 103 9.11 -11.78 -11.01
C GLY A 103 8.66 -13.22 -11.20
N ARG A 104 9.23 -14.17 -10.46
CA ARG A 104 8.79 -15.58 -10.46
C ARG A 104 7.47 -15.81 -9.73
N VAL A 105 7.17 -15.05 -8.67
CA VAL A 105 5.85 -15.08 -8.01
C VAL A 105 4.76 -14.54 -8.96
N VAL A 106 4.96 -13.36 -9.56
CA VAL A 106 4.01 -12.76 -10.52
C VAL A 106 3.85 -13.64 -11.77
N ALA A 107 4.92 -14.28 -12.25
CA ALA A 107 4.86 -15.24 -13.35
C ALA A 107 4.22 -16.59 -12.97
N GLY A 108 3.76 -16.78 -11.72
CA GLY A 108 3.19 -18.04 -11.23
C GLY A 108 4.17 -19.22 -11.22
N LYS A 109 5.48 -18.94 -11.20
CA LYS A 109 6.55 -19.95 -11.11
C LYS A 109 6.83 -20.34 -9.66
N GLU A 110 6.61 -19.44 -8.71
CA GLU A 110 6.72 -19.66 -7.27
C GLU A 110 5.46 -19.18 -6.55
N LEU A 111 5.24 -19.70 -5.34
CA LEU A 111 4.19 -19.22 -4.45
C LEU A 111 4.68 -17.96 -3.71
N PHE A 112 3.76 -17.04 -3.43
CA PHE A 112 4.02 -15.90 -2.56
C PHE A 112 4.21 -16.36 -1.12
N HIS A 113 3.40 -17.31 -0.65
CA HIS A 113 3.38 -17.80 0.73
C HIS A 113 2.74 -19.20 0.81
N GLY A 114 3.16 -19.99 1.80
CA GLY A 114 2.61 -21.31 2.11
C GLY A 114 2.55 -22.28 0.92
N ASN A 115 1.47 -23.07 0.87
CA ASN A 115 1.16 -24.03 -0.20
C ASN A 115 0.13 -23.50 -1.22
N TYR A 116 -0.58 -22.43 -0.88
CA TYR A 116 -1.76 -21.95 -1.63
C TYR A 116 -1.67 -20.49 -2.08
N CYS A 117 -1.01 -19.60 -1.34
CA CYS A 117 -0.97 -18.19 -1.74
C CYS A 117 -0.05 -17.97 -2.95
N GLY A 118 -0.63 -17.92 -4.15
CA GLY A 118 0.07 -17.62 -5.39
C GLY A 118 -0.84 -17.71 -6.61
N LYS A 119 -0.26 -17.64 -7.82
CA LYS A 119 -1.05 -17.72 -9.05
C LYS A 119 -1.39 -19.18 -9.38
N GLY A 120 -2.64 -19.55 -9.10
CA GLY A 120 -3.24 -20.84 -9.45
C GLY A 120 -2.96 -21.93 -8.43
N GLN A 121 -3.86 -22.91 -8.39
CA GLN A 121 -3.83 -23.95 -7.37
C GLN A 121 -2.58 -24.84 -7.49
N ARG A 122 -1.81 -24.92 -6.40
CA ARG A 122 -0.54 -25.64 -6.27
C ARG A 122 -0.40 -26.45 -4.98
N GLY A 123 -1.35 -26.30 -4.06
CA GLY A 123 -1.32 -26.92 -2.74
C GLY A 123 -2.12 -28.22 -2.62
N GLU A 124 -2.73 -28.71 -3.71
CA GLU A 124 -3.63 -29.89 -3.70
C GLU A 124 -3.09 -31.06 -2.85
N GLY A 125 -3.86 -31.44 -1.83
CA GLY A 125 -3.53 -32.54 -0.92
C GLY A 125 -2.57 -32.20 0.23
N LEU A 126 -2.02 -30.97 0.29
CA LEU A 126 -1.22 -30.49 1.41
C LEU A 126 -2.10 -29.72 2.42
N PRO A 127 -1.83 -29.77 3.73
CA PRO A 127 -2.48 -28.86 4.67
C PRO A 127 -1.97 -27.42 4.45
N PRO A 128 -2.79 -26.38 4.70
CA PRO A 128 -2.32 -25.01 4.73
C PRO A 128 -1.30 -24.81 5.88
N THR A 129 -0.29 -23.98 5.66
CA THR A 129 0.80 -23.78 6.63
C THR A 129 0.41 -22.89 7.82
N ASP A 130 -0.52 -21.95 7.62
CA ASP A 130 -1.09 -21.08 8.64
C ASP A 130 -2.46 -20.52 8.18
N ASP A 131 -3.04 -19.60 8.97
CA ASP A 131 -4.36 -19.02 8.70
C ASP A 131 -4.44 -18.19 7.40
N LEU A 132 -3.33 -17.59 6.95
CA LEU A 132 -3.28 -16.88 5.67
C LEU A 132 -3.29 -17.86 4.51
N ASP A 133 -2.47 -18.90 4.60
CA ASP A 133 -2.44 -19.98 3.61
C ASP A 133 -3.80 -20.71 3.52
N ALA A 134 -4.49 -20.86 4.66
CA ALA A 134 -5.84 -21.41 4.71
C ALA A 134 -6.90 -20.51 4.04
N ALA A 135 -6.71 -19.17 4.04
CA ALA A 135 -7.56 -18.25 3.28
C ALA A 135 -7.31 -18.35 1.77
N CYS A 136 -6.04 -18.44 1.36
CA CYS A 136 -5.68 -18.69 -0.04
C CYS A 136 -6.23 -20.03 -0.55
N MET A 137 -6.18 -21.10 0.27
CA MET A 137 -6.79 -22.40 -0.05
C MET A 137 -8.31 -22.30 -0.32
N ARG A 138 -9.04 -21.51 0.48
CA ARG A 138 -10.48 -21.29 0.26
C ARG A 138 -10.76 -20.42 -0.96
N HIS A 139 -9.86 -19.51 -1.33
CA HIS A 139 -9.97 -18.69 -2.53
C HIS A 139 -9.77 -19.53 -3.81
N ASP A 140 -8.73 -20.37 -3.86
CA ASP A 140 -8.50 -21.33 -4.96
C ASP A 140 -9.74 -22.20 -5.20
N ALA A 141 -10.25 -22.86 -4.14
CA ALA A 141 -11.45 -23.71 -4.23
C ALA A 141 -12.73 -22.92 -4.62
N CYS A 142 -12.80 -21.63 -4.28
CA CYS A 142 -13.88 -20.74 -4.71
C CYS A 142 -13.82 -20.47 -6.21
N TYR A 143 -12.62 -20.22 -6.77
CA TYR A 143 -12.41 -20.07 -8.20
C TYR A 143 -12.70 -21.35 -8.99
N ASP A 144 -12.35 -22.53 -8.47
CA ASP A 144 -12.69 -23.81 -9.11
C ASP A 144 -14.22 -24.04 -9.19
N THR A 145 -14.98 -23.51 -8.24
CA THR A 145 -16.44 -23.67 -8.17
C THR A 145 -17.20 -22.56 -8.93
N ALA A 146 -16.75 -21.31 -8.82
CA ALA A 146 -17.45 -20.12 -9.36
C ALA A 146 -16.89 -19.64 -10.71
N GLY A 147 -15.73 -20.15 -11.13
CA GLY A 147 -14.96 -19.66 -12.27
C GLY A 147 -13.97 -18.55 -11.88
N TYR A 148 -12.88 -18.49 -12.64
CA TYR A 148 -11.80 -17.50 -12.47
C TYR A 148 -12.29 -16.05 -12.66
N SER A 149 -11.68 -15.14 -11.89
CA SER A 149 -12.04 -13.71 -11.79
C SER A 149 -13.43 -13.48 -11.19
N SER A 150 -13.84 -14.24 -10.17
CA SER A 150 -15.09 -14.01 -9.43
C SER A 150 -14.92 -12.96 -8.34
N CYS A 151 -15.57 -11.80 -8.49
CA CYS A 151 -15.52 -10.73 -7.48
C CYS A 151 -15.97 -11.19 -6.09
N ALA A 152 -16.85 -12.19 -6.01
CA ALA A 152 -17.32 -12.75 -4.74
C ALA A 152 -16.24 -13.57 -4.02
N CYS A 153 -15.40 -14.27 -4.77
CA CYS A 153 -14.23 -14.98 -4.23
C CYS A 153 -13.17 -13.97 -3.77
N ASP A 154 -12.84 -12.97 -4.60
CA ASP A 154 -11.81 -11.96 -4.29
C ASP A 154 -12.19 -11.12 -3.07
N ALA A 155 -13.44 -10.67 -3.00
CA ALA A 155 -13.97 -9.98 -1.82
C ALA A 155 -13.98 -10.87 -0.56
N THR A 156 -14.00 -12.19 -0.71
CA THR A 156 -13.93 -13.14 0.43
C THR A 156 -12.50 -13.35 0.88
N LEU A 157 -11.56 -13.58 -0.05
CA LEU A 157 -10.12 -13.60 0.25
C LEU A 157 -9.69 -12.34 1.00
N ARG A 158 -10.11 -11.15 0.53
CA ARG A 158 -9.83 -9.88 1.22
C ARG A 158 -10.29 -9.89 2.68
N ARG A 159 -11.56 -10.26 2.94
CA ARG A 159 -12.11 -10.27 4.32
C ARG A 159 -11.38 -11.25 5.24
N GLU A 160 -10.95 -12.40 4.71
CA GLU A 160 -10.22 -13.40 5.48
C GLU A 160 -8.78 -12.94 5.74
N ALA A 161 -8.10 -12.39 4.74
CA ALA A 161 -6.78 -11.80 4.90
C ALA A 161 -6.78 -10.62 5.89
N SER A 162 -7.82 -9.78 5.94
CA SER A 162 -7.99 -8.74 6.99
C SER A 162 -8.06 -9.32 8.40
N GLN A 163 -8.79 -10.43 8.59
CA GLN A 163 -8.85 -11.10 9.91
C GLN A 163 -7.47 -11.63 10.33
N VAL A 164 -6.65 -12.08 9.36
CA VAL A 164 -5.28 -12.52 9.64
C VAL A 164 -4.34 -11.35 9.88
N SER A 165 -4.46 -10.22 9.16
CA SER A 165 -3.64 -9.02 9.41
C SER A 165 -3.87 -8.42 10.80
N ASP A 166 -5.09 -8.56 11.32
CA ASP A 166 -5.50 -8.01 12.62
C ASP A 166 -5.29 -9.01 13.78
N SER A 167 -4.96 -10.28 13.47
CA SER A 167 -4.81 -11.34 14.47
C SER A 167 -3.53 -11.16 15.31
N PRO A 168 -3.62 -10.97 16.64
CA PRO A 168 -2.44 -10.91 17.50
C PRO A 168 -1.70 -12.26 17.60
N GLY A 169 -2.36 -13.37 17.27
CA GLY A 169 -1.77 -14.72 17.23
C GLY A 169 -0.95 -15.01 15.97
N ALA A 170 -1.22 -14.31 14.87
CA ALA A 170 -0.42 -14.42 13.64
C ALA A 170 0.97 -13.78 13.83
N SER A 171 2.01 -14.32 13.18
CA SER A 171 3.34 -13.71 13.23
C SER A 171 3.36 -12.35 12.51
N LEU A 172 4.30 -11.46 12.86
CA LEU A 172 4.44 -10.16 12.18
C LEU A 172 4.65 -10.32 10.66
N GLU A 173 5.35 -11.37 10.25
CA GLU A 173 5.53 -11.69 8.83
C GLU A 173 4.22 -12.12 8.16
N VAL A 174 3.45 -13.01 8.78
CA VAL A 174 2.14 -13.45 8.28
C VAL A 174 1.16 -12.28 8.18
N ARG A 175 1.10 -11.40 9.19
CA ARG A 175 0.28 -10.18 9.14
C ARG A 175 0.67 -9.26 7.97
N ARG A 176 1.97 -9.05 7.74
CA ARG A 176 2.47 -8.23 6.61
C ARG A 176 2.18 -8.87 5.25
N ARG A 177 2.30 -10.20 5.13
CA ARG A 177 1.91 -10.96 3.94
C ARG A 177 0.40 -10.87 3.70
N ALA A 178 -0.42 -10.93 4.75
CA ALA A 178 -1.87 -10.80 4.66
C ALA A 178 -2.28 -9.41 4.12
N LEU A 179 -1.63 -8.34 4.58
CA LEU A 179 -1.81 -7.00 3.98
C LEU A 179 -1.47 -6.98 2.48
N SER A 180 -0.41 -7.68 2.05
CA SER A 180 -0.07 -7.77 0.62
C SER A 180 -1.11 -8.56 -0.18
N VAL A 181 -1.76 -9.55 0.43
CA VAL A 181 -2.86 -10.32 -0.19
C VAL A 181 -4.14 -9.50 -0.28
N ILE A 182 -4.42 -8.60 0.67
CA ILE A 182 -5.52 -7.63 0.60
C ILE A 182 -5.35 -6.72 -0.62
N GLU A 183 -4.21 -6.05 -0.73
CA GLU A 183 -3.90 -5.16 -1.86
C GLU A 183 -3.98 -5.89 -3.21
N ALA A 184 -3.47 -7.12 -3.28
CA ALA A 184 -3.56 -7.95 -4.47
C ALA A 184 -5.02 -8.32 -4.83
N ALA A 185 -5.83 -8.69 -3.83
CA ALA A 185 -7.25 -9.01 -4.03
C ALA A 185 -8.10 -7.79 -4.44
N GLU A 186 -7.70 -6.57 -4.09
CA GLU A 186 -8.33 -5.33 -4.57
C GLU A 186 -7.88 -4.93 -5.97
N ALA A 187 -6.64 -5.27 -6.36
CA ALA A 187 -6.08 -4.93 -7.67
C ALA A 187 -6.42 -5.93 -8.80
N MET A 188 -6.95 -7.12 -8.48
CA MET A 188 -7.34 -8.11 -9.48
C MET A 188 -8.60 -7.69 -10.25
N GLU A 189 -8.54 -7.78 -11.59
CA GLU A 189 -9.72 -7.63 -12.44
C GLU A 189 -10.70 -8.80 -12.19
N CYS A 190 -11.89 -8.45 -11.71
CA CYS A 190 -12.94 -9.40 -11.37
C CYS A 190 -14.25 -9.11 -12.13
N ARG A 191 -15.13 -10.11 -12.20
CA ARG A 191 -16.47 -10.04 -12.77
C ARG A 191 -17.51 -10.42 -11.72
N THR A 192 -18.60 -9.67 -11.71
CA THR A 192 -19.82 -10.03 -10.97
C THR A 192 -20.59 -11.08 -11.77
N PRO A 193 -21.19 -12.11 -11.13
CA PRO A 193 -22.05 -13.08 -11.80
C PRO A 193 -23.34 -12.45 -12.38
#